data_AF-A0A947NX72-F1
#
_entry.id   AF-A0A947NX72-F1
#
_cell.length_a   1.000
_cell.length_b   1.000
_cell.length_c   1.000
_cell.angle_alpha   90.00
_cell.angle_beta   90.00
_cell.angle_gamma   90.00
#
_symmetry.space_group_name_H-M   'P 1'
#
loop_
_entity.id
_entity.type
_entity.pdbx_description
1 polymer ?
#
loop_
_entity_poly.entity_id
_entity_poly.type
_entity_poly.pdbx_seq_one_letter_code
_entity_poly.pdbx_strand_id
1 'polypeptide(L)'
;EQLEAFGAQLPALERAVAEGRLGWDDVVKLGDKSFPSGVTQNWPDGAPLTLHTAATLMISISDNTATDLLINVVGREAVEAEMRASGHSNPALSVPFLKTVEMFVLKGGDQGEAYAQADEPGRRAMLSELVTQDVDPAPILAVFSGGKPKMIDTIEWFASMEDQRGLMRRLAASEDDTARQIMAVNTALGDGARADWSYVGFKGGSEPGVRNLSWLLRDETGAWHMLALGWNDPEAETDTAALLAIAQRILALDR
;
A
#
# COMPACT_ATOMS: atom_id res chain seq x y z
N GLU A 1 -2.79 -2.42 14.75
CA GLU A 1 -2.13 -1.43 13.88
C GLU A 1 -1.48 -2.19 12.73
N GLN A 2 -2.15 -2.27 11.58
CA GLN A 2 -1.63 -2.88 10.34
C GLN A 2 -2.08 -1.97 9.18
N LEU A 3 -1.18 -1.71 8.25
CA LEU A 3 -1.51 -1.16 6.93
C LEU A 3 -1.72 -2.31 5.96
N GLU A 4 -2.36 -2.03 4.84
CA GLU A 4 -1.95 -2.65 3.59
C GLU A 4 -1.76 -1.53 2.56
N ALA A 5 -0.69 -1.65 1.76
CA ALA A 5 -0.44 -1.02 0.46
C ALA A 5 -0.53 0.52 0.33
N PHE A 6 -0.72 1.27 1.40
CA PHE A 6 -0.37 2.69 1.45
C PHE A 6 0.62 2.91 2.59
N GLY A 7 1.81 3.35 2.22
CA GLY A 7 2.52 4.16 3.17
C GLY A 7 3.45 5.10 2.46
N ALA A 8 4.60 4.56 2.08
CA ALA A 8 5.75 5.35 1.68
C ALA A 8 6.12 5.23 0.20
N GLN A 9 5.57 4.27 -0.56
CA GLN A 9 5.95 4.07 -1.97
C GLN A 9 5.55 5.26 -2.86
N LEU A 10 4.30 5.73 -2.77
CA LEU A 10 3.85 6.88 -3.56
C LEU A 10 4.58 8.17 -3.16
N PRO A 11 4.71 8.52 -1.86
CA PRO A 11 5.55 9.65 -1.47
C PRO A 11 7.04 9.50 -1.85
N ALA A 12 7.58 8.28 -1.84
CA ALA A 12 8.97 8.03 -2.24
C ALA A 12 9.18 8.21 -3.75
N LEU A 13 8.21 7.77 -4.56
CA LEU A 13 8.18 8.03 -6.00
C LEU A 13 8.07 9.53 -6.28
N GLU A 14 7.13 10.22 -5.62
CA GLU A 14 6.97 11.67 -5.74
C GLU A 14 8.24 12.42 -5.36
N ARG A 15 8.92 12.02 -4.27
CA ARG A 15 10.22 12.58 -3.89
C ARG A 15 11.27 12.34 -4.98
N ALA A 16 11.34 11.13 -5.54
CA ALA A 16 12.27 10.83 -6.62
C ALA A 16 12.03 11.69 -7.87
N VAL A 17 10.76 11.99 -8.17
CA VAL A 17 10.38 12.91 -9.23
C VAL A 17 10.78 14.35 -8.90
N ALA A 18 10.48 14.83 -7.69
CA ALA A 18 10.85 16.17 -7.23
C ALA A 18 12.37 16.40 -7.22
N GLU A 19 13.15 15.35 -6.95
CA GLU A 19 14.62 15.36 -7.01
C GLU A 19 15.18 15.27 -8.44
N GLY A 20 14.32 15.11 -9.46
CA GLY A 20 14.72 14.96 -10.86
C GLY A 20 15.42 13.63 -11.17
N ARG A 21 15.29 12.62 -10.30
CA ARG A 21 15.87 11.29 -10.51
C ARG A 21 14.99 10.41 -11.39
N LEU A 22 13.68 10.66 -11.39
CA LEU A 22 12.66 9.96 -12.17
C LEU A 22 11.67 11.00 -12.73
N GLY A 23 10.91 10.61 -13.75
CA GLY A 23 9.79 11.36 -14.31
C GLY A 23 8.50 10.54 -14.29
N TRP A 24 7.35 11.18 -14.13
CA TRP A 24 6.05 10.49 -14.18
C TRP A 24 5.79 9.80 -15.53
N ASP A 25 6.36 10.32 -16.62
CA ASP A 25 6.29 9.78 -17.97
C ASP A 25 7.41 8.77 -18.31
N ASP A 26 8.34 8.51 -17.38
CA ASP A 26 9.37 7.49 -17.57
C ASP A 26 8.72 6.13 -17.84
N VAL A 27 9.14 5.50 -18.94
CA VAL A 27 8.63 4.19 -19.35
C VAL A 27 9.50 3.10 -18.74
N VAL A 28 8.87 2.26 -17.93
CA VAL A 28 9.44 1.04 -17.37
C VAL A 28 8.73 -0.17 -17.94
N LYS A 29 9.37 -1.34 -17.84
CA LYS A 29 8.81 -2.60 -18.34
C LYS A 29 8.36 -3.47 -17.18
N LEU A 30 7.20 -4.09 -17.31
CA LEU A 30 6.78 -5.14 -16.38
C LEU A 30 7.81 -6.27 -16.39
N GLY A 31 8.33 -6.60 -15.20
CA GLY A 31 9.19 -7.75 -14.96
C GLY A 31 8.43 -8.82 -14.18
N ASP A 32 9.04 -9.27 -13.08
CA ASP A 32 8.49 -10.20 -12.10
C ASP A 32 7.06 -9.87 -11.69
N LYS A 33 6.24 -10.92 -11.51
CA LYS A 33 4.82 -10.79 -11.19
C LYS A 33 4.57 -11.06 -9.71
N SER A 34 3.54 -10.39 -9.20
CA SER A 34 2.95 -10.63 -7.88
C SER A 34 1.55 -11.22 -8.01
N PHE A 35 0.93 -11.56 -6.88
CA PHE A 35 -0.42 -12.13 -6.81
C PHE A 35 -1.48 -11.02 -6.81
N PRO A 36 -2.75 -11.33 -7.15
CA PRO A 36 -3.84 -10.38 -7.00
C PRO A 36 -3.91 -9.76 -5.59
N SER A 37 -4.46 -8.56 -5.41
CA SER A 37 -5.23 -7.74 -6.34
C SER A 37 -4.40 -7.06 -7.46
N GLY A 38 -5.11 -6.57 -8.47
CA GLY A 38 -4.52 -5.98 -9.68
C GLY A 38 -4.85 -6.74 -10.96
N VAL A 39 -4.31 -6.23 -12.06
CA VAL A 39 -4.46 -6.79 -13.41
C VAL A 39 -3.13 -7.02 -14.12
N THR A 40 -2.06 -6.32 -13.74
CA THR A 40 -0.79 -6.34 -14.49
C THR A 40 0.01 -7.64 -14.36
N GLN A 41 -0.34 -8.50 -13.40
CA GLN A 41 0.15 -9.88 -13.32
C GLN A 41 -0.24 -10.72 -14.54
N ASN A 42 -1.35 -10.37 -15.22
CA ASN A 42 -1.84 -11.06 -16.41
C ASN A 42 -1.32 -10.44 -17.71
N TRP A 43 -0.52 -9.37 -17.64
CA TRP A 43 -0.01 -8.69 -18.83
C TRP A 43 1.29 -9.35 -19.31
N PRO A 44 1.59 -9.31 -20.62
CA PRO A 44 2.82 -9.88 -21.15
C PRO A 44 4.07 -9.36 -20.45
N ASP A 45 5.08 -10.21 -20.33
CA ASP A 45 6.39 -9.80 -19.84
C ASP A 45 6.99 -8.71 -20.73
N GLY A 46 7.65 -7.75 -20.10
CA GLY A 46 8.24 -6.62 -20.81
C GLY A 46 7.25 -5.57 -21.31
N ALA A 47 5.95 -5.71 -21.04
CA ALA A 47 4.95 -4.71 -21.43
C ALA A 47 5.29 -3.33 -20.84
N PRO A 48 5.29 -2.26 -21.67
CA PRO A 48 5.70 -0.93 -21.24
C PRO A 48 4.59 -0.21 -20.48
N LEU A 49 4.95 0.43 -19.36
CA LEU A 49 4.09 1.29 -18.54
C LEU A 49 4.85 2.57 -18.21
N THR A 50 4.17 3.70 -18.12
CA THR A 50 4.75 4.88 -17.46
C THR A 50 4.72 4.70 -15.93
N LEU A 51 5.61 5.38 -15.20
CA LEU A 51 5.54 5.42 -13.72
C LEU A 51 4.20 5.97 -13.23
N HIS A 52 3.63 6.95 -13.92
CA HIS A 52 2.27 7.43 -13.66
C HIS A 52 1.23 6.31 -13.77
N THR A 53 1.29 5.49 -14.83
CA THR A 53 0.36 4.38 -15.05
C THR A 53 0.49 3.34 -13.94
N ALA A 54 1.73 2.94 -13.62
CA ALA A 54 2.00 2.00 -12.55
C ALA A 54 1.48 2.52 -11.20
N ALA A 55 1.73 3.79 -10.87
CA ALA A 55 1.25 4.41 -9.64
C ALA A 55 -0.27 4.52 -9.60
N THR A 56 -0.90 4.83 -10.73
CA THR A 56 -2.37 4.84 -10.85
C THR A 56 -2.96 3.48 -10.54
N LEU A 57 -2.39 2.39 -11.09
CA LEU A 57 -2.86 1.02 -10.85
C LEU A 57 -2.59 0.56 -9.41
N MET A 58 -1.40 0.85 -8.88
CA MET A 58 -1.04 0.61 -7.47
C MET A 58 -2.06 1.26 -6.53
N ILE A 59 -2.52 2.48 -6.81
CA ILE A 59 -3.42 3.18 -5.89
C ILE A 59 -4.89 2.83 -6.14
N SER A 60 -5.38 2.95 -7.36
CA SER A 60 -6.82 2.90 -7.66
C SER A 60 -7.42 1.49 -7.54
N ILE A 61 -6.63 0.46 -7.81
CA ILE A 61 -7.08 -0.94 -7.79
C ILE A 61 -6.16 -1.85 -6.95
N SER A 62 -5.21 -1.27 -6.21
CA SER A 62 -4.25 -2.01 -5.39
C SER A 62 -3.48 -3.05 -6.19
N ASP A 63 -2.99 -2.68 -7.38
CA ASP A 63 -2.25 -3.61 -8.24
C ASP A 63 -0.89 -3.97 -7.64
N ASN A 64 -0.75 -5.20 -7.18
CA ASN A 64 0.43 -5.70 -6.49
C ASN A 64 1.67 -5.82 -7.39
N THR A 65 1.48 -6.17 -8.67
CA THR A 65 2.60 -6.24 -9.63
C THR A 65 3.11 -4.83 -9.96
N ALA A 66 2.21 -3.86 -10.12
CA ALA A 66 2.59 -2.46 -10.28
C ALA A 66 3.24 -1.89 -9.00
N THR A 67 2.78 -2.30 -7.82
CA THR A 67 3.38 -1.94 -6.53
C THR A 67 4.82 -2.41 -6.45
N ASP A 68 5.07 -3.69 -6.75
CA ASP A 68 6.41 -4.28 -6.68
C ASP A 68 7.35 -3.68 -7.74
N LEU A 69 6.84 -3.40 -8.94
CA LEU A 69 7.56 -2.66 -9.97
C LEU A 69 8.02 -1.29 -9.46
N LEU A 70 7.15 -0.52 -8.81
CA LEU A 70 7.51 0.79 -8.28
C LEU A 70 8.51 0.71 -7.14
N ILE A 71 8.39 -0.28 -6.24
CA ILE A 71 9.39 -0.52 -5.19
C ILE A 71 10.77 -0.82 -5.81
N ASN A 72 10.81 -1.63 -6.87
CA ASN A 72 12.06 -1.93 -7.57
C ASN A 72 12.68 -0.70 -8.26
N VAL A 73 11.85 0.15 -8.88
CA VAL A 73 12.31 1.36 -9.58
C VAL A 73 12.80 2.43 -8.61
N VAL A 74 12.03 2.70 -7.55
CA VAL A 74 12.36 3.72 -6.55
C VAL A 74 13.49 3.25 -5.62
N GLY A 75 13.56 1.95 -5.35
CA GLY A 75 14.47 1.32 -4.41
C GLY A 75 13.85 1.13 -3.03
N ARG A 76 14.02 -0.07 -2.45
CA ARG A 76 13.47 -0.42 -1.14
C ARG A 76 13.95 0.54 -0.05
N GLU A 77 15.24 0.86 -0.05
CA GLU A 77 15.86 1.76 0.93
C GLU A 77 15.29 3.17 0.83
N ALA A 78 14.90 3.63 -0.36
CA ALA A 78 14.25 4.93 -0.54
C ALA A 78 12.83 4.92 0.03
N VAL A 79 12.07 3.84 -0.14
CA VAL A 79 10.76 3.66 0.50
C VAL A 79 10.90 3.63 2.02
N GLU A 80 11.87 2.88 2.55
CA GLU A 80 12.14 2.84 3.99
C GLU A 80 12.59 4.20 4.54
N ALA A 81 13.39 4.95 3.79
CA ALA A 81 13.81 6.31 4.17
C ALA A 81 12.62 7.27 4.20
N GLU A 82 11.70 7.16 3.24
CA GLU A 82 10.48 7.95 3.19
C GLU A 82 9.55 7.62 4.36
N MET A 83 9.40 6.34 4.70
CA MET A 83 8.67 5.90 5.89
C MET A 83 9.26 6.50 7.16
N ARG A 84 10.59 6.49 7.34
CA ARG A 84 11.22 7.16 8.49
C ARG A 84 10.99 8.68 8.46
N ALA A 85 11.11 9.31 7.29
CA ALA A 85 10.96 10.75 7.11
C ALA A 85 9.51 11.25 7.28
N SER A 86 8.52 10.36 7.29
CA SER A 86 7.13 10.71 7.64
C SER A 86 6.89 10.82 9.14
N GLY A 87 7.87 10.46 9.97
CA GLY A 87 7.74 10.43 11.42
C GLY A 87 7.22 9.09 11.96
N HIS A 88 7.35 8.00 11.19
CA HIS A 88 6.90 6.68 11.60
C HIS A 88 7.47 6.28 12.97
N SER A 89 6.58 5.93 13.88
CA SER A 89 6.86 5.73 15.31
C SER A 89 7.71 4.50 15.60
N ASN A 90 7.53 3.41 14.84
CA ASN A 90 8.31 2.18 14.98
C ASN A 90 8.68 1.53 13.62
N PRO A 91 9.63 2.10 12.85
CA PRO A 91 9.99 1.62 11.52
C PRO A 91 10.49 0.17 11.50
N ALA A 92 11.10 -0.32 12.59
CA ALA A 92 11.71 -1.65 12.67
C ALA A 92 10.71 -2.81 12.49
N LEU A 93 9.41 -2.57 12.71
CA LEU A 93 8.37 -3.56 12.45
C LEU A 93 8.20 -3.86 10.96
N SER A 94 8.47 -2.87 10.12
CA SER A 94 8.22 -2.90 8.67
C SER A 94 9.51 -2.82 7.85
N VAL A 95 10.68 -2.97 8.49
CA VAL A 95 11.99 -2.98 7.84
C VAL A 95 12.59 -4.40 7.92
N PRO A 96 13.05 -4.99 6.81
CA PRO A 96 13.02 -4.46 5.44
C PRO A 96 11.60 -4.27 4.89
N PHE A 97 11.38 -3.20 4.12
CA PHE A 97 10.06 -2.88 3.57
C PHE A 97 9.67 -3.91 2.51
N LEU A 98 8.74 -4.81 2.81
CA LEU A 98 8.36 -5.93 1.94
C LEU A 98 7.82 -5.47 0.58
N LYS A 99 8.18 -6.19 -0.49
CA LYS A 99 7.37 -6.26 -1.70
C LYS A 99 6.14 -7.11 -1.43
N THR A 100 5.08 -6.90 -2.18
CA THR A 100 3.84 -7.68 -2.06
C THR A 100 4.10 -9.17 -2.33
N VAL A 101 4.85 -9.51 -3.38
CA VAL A 101 5.18 -10.91 -3.71
C VAL A 101 5.94 -11.62 -2.58
N GLU A 102 6.78 -10.87 -1.85
CA GLU A 102 7.53 -11.42 -0.71
C GLU A 102 6.59 -11.74 0.44
N MET A 103 5.63 -10.85 0.76
CA MET A 103 4.60 -11.11 1.77
C MET A 103 3.75 -12.34 1.40
N PHE A 104 3.32 -12.46 0.14
CA PHE A 104 2.58 -13.63 -0.36
C PHE A 104 3.37 -14.93 -0.19
N VAL A 105 4.63 -14.96 -0.63
CA VAL A 105 5.47 -16.16 -0.56
C VAL A 105 5.82 -16.52 0.87
N LEU A 106 6.14 -15.55 1.73
CA LEU A 106 6.42 -15.80 3.15
C LEU A 106 5.21 -16.39 3.88
N LYS A 107 4.01 -15.84 3.64
CA LYS A 107 2.77 -16.35 4.25
C LYS A 107 2.29 -17.65 3.60
N GLY A 108 2.54 -17.86 2.32
CA GLY A 108 2.13 -19.08 1.60
C GLY A 108 3.10 -20.26 1.77
N GLY A 109 4.36 -19.98 2.06
CA GLY A 109 5.45 -20.95 2.19
C GLY A 109 5.76 -21.36 3.63
N ASP A 110 6.95 -21.93 3.81
CA ASP A 110 7.49 -22.45 5.07
C ASP A 110 8.44 -21.47 5.78
N GLN A 111 8.86 -20.39 5.12
CA GLN A 111 9.84 -19.43 5.65
C GLN A 111 9.23 -18.34 6.54
N GLY A 112 7.90 -18.20 6.61
CA GLY A 112 7.23 -17.11 7.33
C GLY A 112 7.59 -17.04 8.82
N GLU A 113 7.56 -18.17 9.53
CA GLU A 113 7.91 -18.19 10.96
C GLU A 113 9.37 -17.80 11.21
N ALA A 114 10.29 -18.32 10.39
CA ALA A 114 11.70 -17.98 10.47
C ALA A 114 11.94 -16.49 10.18
N TYR A 115 11.23 -15.92 9.19
CA TYR A 115 11.31 -14.50 8.86
C TYR A 115 10.80 -13.61 10.00
N ALA A 116 9.67 -13.98 10.60
CA ALA A 116 9.08 -13.27 11.72
C ALA A 116 10.03 -13.19 12.94
N GLN A 117 10.77 -14.26 13.22
CA GLN A 117 11.71 -14.34 14.36
C GLN A 117 13.10 -13.78 14.08
N ALA A 118 13.46 -13.56 12.82
CA ALA A 118 14.76 -12.99 12.47
C ALA A 118 14.86 -11.49 12.80
N ASP A 119 16.09 -11.03 13.05
CA ASP A 119 16.41 -9.61 13.11
C ASP A 119 16.49 -9.00 11.69
N GLU A 120 16.67 -7.68 11.60
CA GLU A 120 16.70 -7.00 10.29
C GLU A 120 17.76 -7.58 9.33
N PRO A 121 19.04 -7.78 9.73
CA PRO A 121 20.02 -8.41 8.85
C PRO A 121 19.61 -9.80 8.38
N GLY A 122 19.06 -10.64 9.28
CA GLY A 122 18.54 -11.96 8.94
C GLY A 122 17.39 -11.89 7.94
N ARG A 123 16.41 -11.01 8.18
CA ARG A 123 15.29 -10.78 7.25
C ARG A 123 15.76 -10.33 5.88
N ARG A 124 16.73 -9.42 5.79
CA ARG A 124 17.31 -8.98 4.51
C ARG A 124 18.01 -10.12 3.77
N ALA A 125 18.77 -10.95 4.47
CA ALA A 125 19.41 -12.13 3.88
C ALA A 125 18.35 -13.10 3.33
N MET A 126 17.32 -13.41 4.13
CA MET A 126 16.21 -14.25 3.70
C MET A 126 15.51 -13.71 2.45
N LEU A 127 15.17 -12.42 2.41
CA LEU A 127 14.53 -11.82 1.22
C LEU A 127 15.43 -11.85 -0.01
N SER A 128 16.76 -11.72 0.14
CA SER A 128 17.69 -11.80 -0.98
C SER A 128 17.79 -13.18 -1.62
N GLU A 129 17.50 -14.24 -0.84
CA GLU A 129 17.52 -15.64 -1.28
C GLU A 129 16.10 -16.17 -1.59
N LEU A 130 15.06 -15.38 -1.31
CA LEU A 130 13.67 -15.80 -1.46
C LEU A 130 13.31 -15.99 -2.93
N VAL A 131 12.96 -17.23 -3.28
CA VAL A 131 12.42 -17.56 -4.61
C VAL A 131 10.98 -17.06 -4.68
N THR A 132 10.75 -16.01 -5.46
CA THR A 132 9.43 -15.39 -5.60
C THR A 132 8.77 -15.64 -6.97
N GLN A 133 9.55 -16.10 -7.95
CA GLN A 133 9.09 -16.49 -9.28
C GLN A 133 9.15 -18.02 -9.42
N ASP A 134 8.40 -18.57 -10.37
CA ASP A 134 8.30 -20.02 -10.63
C ASP A 134 7.86 -20.87 -9.42
N VAL A 135 7.18 -20.25 -8.45
CA VAL A 135 6.55 -20.92 -7.31
C VAL A 135 5.18 -21.48 -7.71
N ASP A 136 4.74 -22.57 -7.07
CA ASP A 136 3.37 -23.06 -7.23
C ASP A 136 2.39 -22.05 -6.60
N PRO A 137 1.52 -21.39 -7.39
CA PRO A 137 0.62 -20.37 -6.87
C PRO A 137 -0.52 -20.94 -6.03
N ALA A 138 -0.86 -22.23 -6.18
CA ALA A 138 -2.02 -22.82 -5.52
C ALA A 138 -1.97 -22.76 -3.98
N PRO A 139 -0.89 -23.20 -3.30
CA PRO A 139 -0.79 -23.09 -1.84
C PRO A 139 -0.77 -21.65 -1.35
N ILE A 140 -0.16 -20.73 -2.10
CA ILE A 140 -0.10 -19.31 -1.75
C ILE A 140 -1.50 -18.70 -1.82
N LEU A 141 -2.20 -18.86 -2.94
CA LEU A 141 -3.56 -18.32 -3.11
C LEU A 141 -4.57 -18.91 -2.12
N ALA A 142 -4.38 -20.16 -1.69
CA ALA A 142 -5.24 -20.79 -0.69
C ALA A 142 -5.20 -20.07 0.67
N VAL A 143 -4.05 -19.49 1.05
CA VAL A 143 -3.93 -18.68 2.29
C VAL A 143 -4.83 -17.45 2.23
N PHE A 144 -4.84 -16.75 1.09
CA PHE A 144 -5.52 -15.47 0.94
C PHE A 144 -6.99 -15.58 0.51
N SER A 145 -7.42 -16.75 0.00
CA SER A 145 -8.81 -17.03 -0.36
C SER A 145 -9.58 -17.83 0.68
N GLY A 146 -8.88 -18.44 1.65
CA GLY A 146 -9.47 -19.31 2.66
C GLY A 146 -10.20 -18.61 3.81
N GLY A 147 -10.17 -17.28 3.86
CA GLY A 147 -10.81 -16.49 4.92
C GLY A 147 -10.21 -16.68 6.31
N LYS A 148 -9.01 -17.27 6.40
CA LYS A 148 -8.30 -17.48 7.67
C LYS A 148 -7.10 -16.55 7.72
N PRO A 149 -7.06 -15.61 8.67
CA PRO A 149 -5.90 -14.76 8.87
C PRO A 149 -4.64 -15.59 9.11
N LYS A 150 -3.50 -15.15 8.56
CA LYS A 150 -2.21 -15.82 8.75
C LYS A 150 -1.11 -14.80 8.96
N MET A 151 -0.43 -14.87 10.10
CA MET A 151 0.74 -14.03 10.43
C MET A 151 0.48 -12.52 10.31
N ILE A 152 -0.77 -12.08 10.50
CA ILE A 152 -1.14 -10.67 10.32
C ILE A 152 -0.37 -9.74 11.29
N ASP A 153 -0.01 -10.26 12.47
CA ASP A 153 0.69 -9.55 13.54
C ASP A 153 2.22 -9.61 13.43
N THR A 154 2.75 -10.38 12.46
CA THR A 154 4.19 -10.67 12.36
C THR A 154 4.78 -10.43 10.97
N ILE A 155 3.98 -10.52 9.91
CA ILE A 155 4.39 -10.25 8.53
C ILE A 155 3.36 -9.32 7.92
N GLU A 156 3.61 -8.02 7.98
CA GLU A 156 2.77 -7.01 7.35
C GLU A 156 3.52 -5.68 7.23
N TRP A 157 2.92 -4.66 6.60
CA TRP A 157 3.37 -3.28 6.72
C TRP A 157 2.70 -2.63 7.94
N PHE A 158 3.37 -2.64 9.09
CA PHE A 158 2.82 -2.10 10.34
C PHE A 158 2.92 -0.58 10.39
N ALA A 159 1.81 0.09 10.75
CA ALA A 159 1.78 1.50 11.12
C ALA A 159 0.52 1.87 11.92
N SER A 160 0.63 2.88 12.79
CA SER A 160 -0.50 3.50 13.47
C SER A 160 -1.24 4.50 12.56
N MET A 161 -2.41 4.97 13.01
CA MET A 161 -3.13 6.05 12.30
C MET A 161 -2.34 7.37 12.30
N GLU A 162 -1.49 7.60 13.31
CA GLU A 162 -0.61 8.76 13.36
C GLU A 162 0.52 8.64 12.33
N ASP A 163 1.08 7.44 12.16
CA ASP A 163 2.10 7.18 11.15
C ASP A 163 1.55 7.40 9.73
N GLN A 164 0.31 6.95 9.48
CA GLN A 164 -0.42 7.23 8.24
C GLN A 164 -0.64 8.73 8.05
N ARG A 165 -0.99 9.46 9.11
CA ARG A 165 -1.13 10.92 9.08
C ARG A 165 0.17 11.60 8.68
N GLY A 166 1.31 11.11 9.18
CA GLY A 166 2.63 11.56 8.76
C GLY A 166 2.81 11.51 7.24
N LEU A 167 2.46 10.39 6.61
CA LEU A 167 2.58 10.20 5.16
C LEU A 167 1.57 11.05 4.38
N MET A 168 0.31 11.10 4.81
CA MET A 168 -0.72 11.94 4.19
C MET A 168 -0.36 13.43 4.24
N ARG A 169 0.31 13.89 5.29
CA ARG A 169 0.82 15.27 5.37
C ARG A 169 1.89 15.56 4.34
N ARG A 170 2.73 14.59 3.99
CA ARG A 170 3.75 14.76 2.94
C ARG A 170 3.08 14.94 1.57
N LEU A 171 2.13 14.07 1.25
CA LEU A 171 1.32 14.18 0.02
C LEU A 171 0.52 15.49 -0.04
N ALA A 172 -0.04 15.94 1.08
CA ALA A 172 -0.76 17.22 1.16
C ALA A 172 0.16 18.44 0.97
N ALA A 173 1.41 18.35 1.41
CA ALA A 173 2.40 19.43 1.34
C ALA A 173 3.16 19.49 0.01
N SER A 174 3.05 18.46 -0.84
CA SER A 174 3.76 18.41 -2.13
C SER A 174 3.28 19.52 -3.09
N GLU A 175 4.24 20.15 -3.77
CA GLU A 175 3.96 21.16 -4.80
C GLU A 175 3.39 20.53 -6.07
N ASP A 176 3.94 19.38 -6.48
CA ASP A 176 3.39 18.54 -7.54
C ASP A 176 2.12 17.85 -7.02
N ASP A 177 1.00 18.01 -7.71
CA ASP A 177 -0.27 17.41 -7.31
C ASP A 177 -0.55 16.07 -7.99
N THR A 178 0.37 15.55 -8.81
CA THR A 178 0.20 14.29 -9.56
C THR A 178 -0.13 13.11 -8.63
N ALA A 179 0.59 12.95 -7.51
CA ALA A 179 0.31 11.90 -6.54
C ALA A 179 -1.10 12.05 -5.93
N ARG A 180 -1.55 13.27 -5.69
CA ARG A 180 -2.91 13.56 -5.21
C ARG A 180 -3.95 13.25 -6.28
N GLN A 181 -3.71 13.59 -7.54
CA GLN A 181 -4.59 13.25 -8.65
C GLN A 181 -4.74 11.73 -8.80
N ILE A 182 -3.63 10.98 -8.64
CA ILE A 182 -3.63 9.51 -8.62
C ILE A 182 -4.52 8.95 -7.50
N MET A 183 -4.41 9.48 -6.27
CA MET A 183 -5.28 9.07 -5.17
C MET A 183 -6.75 9.37 -5.40
N ALA A 184 -7.07 10.39 -6.19
CA ALA A 184 -8.44 10.82 -6.47
C ALA A 184 -9.14 9.96 -7.55
N VAL A 185 -8.42 9.04 -8.21
CA VAL A 185 -8.98 8.17 -9.28
C VAL A 185 -10.07 7.23 -8.75
N ASN A 186 -9.86 6.63 -7.57
CA ASN A 186 -10.87 5.83 -6.88
C ASN A 186 -10.99 6.32 -5.45
N THR A 187 -12.11 6.94 -5.10
CA THR A 187 -12.31 7.55 -3.78
C THR A 187 -13.00 6.65 -2.77
N ALA A 188 -13.54 5.50 -3.20
CA ALA A 188 -14.46 4.67 -2.40
C ALA A 188 -15.66 5.44 -1.78
N LEU A 189 -15.97 6.64 -2.27
CA LEU A 189 -17.13 7.44 -1.88
C LEU A 189 -18.03 7.66 -3.10
N GLY A 190 -19.34 7.63 -2.88
CA GLY A 190 -20.31 8.05 -3.90
C GLY A 190 -20.32 9.58 -4.09
N ASP A 191 -20.88 10.03 -5.22
CA ASP A 191 -20.86 11.43 -5.65
C ASP A 191 -21.35 12.41 -4.60
N GLY A 192 -22.39 12.05 -3.84
CA GLY A 192 -22.94 12.89 -2.77
C GLY A 192 -21.92 13.20 -1.67
N ALA A 193 -21.31 12.17 -1.08
CA ALA A 193 -20.31 12.35 -0.02
C ALA A 193 -19.02 13.03 -0.53
N ARG A 194 -18.71 12.89 -1.83
CA ARG A 194 -17.59 13.57 -2.47
C ARG A 194 -17.84 15.06 -2.69
N ALA A 195 -19.08 15.47 -2.96
CA ALA A 195 -19.43 16.84 -3.30
C ALA A 195 -19.11 17.87 -2.20
N ASP A 196 -19.06 17.44 -0.94
CA ASP A 196 -18.75 18.28 0.22
C ASP A 196 -17.24 18.53 0.43
N TRP A 197 -16.39 18.12 -0.52
CA TRP A 197 -14.94 18.23 -0.43
C TRP A 197 -14.36 18.82 -1.71
N SER A 198 -13.43 19.76 -1.58
CA SER A 198 -12.67 20.29 -2.73
C SER A 198 -11.65 19.27 -3.26
N TYR A 199 -11.26 18.29 -2.43
CA TYR A 199 -10.44 17.15 -2.83
C TYR A 199 -10.76 15.92 -1.98
N VAL A 200 -10.77 14.75 -2.64
CA VAL A 200 -10.85 13.43 -2.00
C VAL A 200 -9.88 12.50 -2.69
N GLY A 201 -8.91 12.00 -1.94
CA GLY A 201 -8.03 10.89 -2.32
C GLY A 201 -8.21 9.73 -1.35
N PHE A 202 -8.06 8.49 -1.83
CA PHE A 202 -8.31 7.29 -1.03
C PHE A 202 -7.29 6.19 -1.33
N LYS A 203 -7.04 5.37 -0.31
CA LYS A 203 -6.53 4.02 -0.47
C LYS A 203 -7.16 3.09 0.57
N GLY A 204 -7.56 1.92 0.11
CA GLY A 204 -7.94 0.80 0.97
C GLY A 204 -6.82 -0.23 1.08
N GLY A 205 -6.88 -1.04 2.11
CA GLY A 205 -5.98 -2.14 2.39
C GLY A 205 -6.72 -3.34 2.98
N SER A 206 -6.39 -4.56 2.53
CA SER A 206 -7.07 -5.80 2.86
C SER A 206 -6.25 -7.07 2.66
N GLU A 207 -6.12 -7.86 3.72
CA GLU A 207 -5.86 -9.31 3.64
C GLU A 207 -6.85 -10.05 4.57
N PRO A 208 -6.92 -11.39 4.59
CA PRO A 208 -7.78 -12.07 5.57
C PRO A 208 -7.52 -11.61 7.00
N GLY A 209 -8.55 -11.06 7.64
CA GLY A 209 -8.46 -10.52 9.01
C GLY A 209 -7.88 -9.12 9.14
N VAL A 210 -7.56 -8.43 8.04
CA VAL A 210 -7.01 -7.06 8.10
C VAL A 210 -7.78 -6.16 7.15
N ARG A 211 -8.25 -5.01 7.64
CA ARG A 211 -8.80 -3.93 6.81
C ARG A 211 -8.25 -2.60 7.25
N ASN A 212 -7.85 -1.80 6.28
CA ASN A 212 -7.54 -0.39 6.46
C ASN A 212 -8.23 0.43 5.38
N LEU A 213 -8.83 1.56 5.74
CA LEU A 213 -9.47 2.47 4.81
C LEU A 213 -9.04 3.90 5.16
N SER A 214 -8.37 4.57 4.24
CA SER A 214 -7.75 5.86 4.51
C SER A 214 -8.03 6.88 3.41
N TRP A 215 -8.49 8.06 3.83
CA TRP A 215 -8.81 9.19 2.98
C TRP A 215 -7.96 10.40 3.32
N LEU A 216 -7.40 11.03 2.29
CA LEU A 216 -6.88 12.40 2.35
C LEU A 216 -7.93 13.33 1.76
N LEU A 217 -8.30 14.36 2.51
CA LEU A 217 -9.46 15.19 2.23
C LEU A 217 -9.07 16.66 2.30
N ARG A 218 -9.69 17.50 1.46
CA ARG A 218 -9.56 18.95 1.55
C ARG A 218 -10.93 19.59 1.52
N ASP A 219 -11.22 20.45 2.49
CA ASP A 219 -12.49 21.18 2.53
C ASP A 219 -12.48 22.41 1.59
N GLU A 220 -13.61 23.12 1.50
CA GLU A 220 -13.75 24.31 0.65
C GLU A 220 -12.93 25.52 1.15
N THR A 221 -12.57 25.55 2.45
CA THR A 221 -11.68 26.58 3.00
C THR A 221 -10.21 26.33 2.64
N GLY A 222 -9.93 25.13 2.11
CA GLY A 222 -8.61 24.68 1.72
C GLY A 222 -7.86 23.95 2.83
N ALA A 223 -8.48 23.67 3.98
CA ALA A 223 -7.87 22.93 5.07
C ALA A 223 -7.83 21.42 4.77
N TRP A 224 -6.73 20.78 5.16
CA TRP A 224 -6.49 19.36 4.96
C TRP A 224 -6.98 18.55 6.16
N HIS A 225 -7.65 17.45 5.86
CA HIS A 225 -8.19 16.49 6.82
C HIS A 225 -7.77 15.07 6.43
N MET A 226 -7.83 14.16 7.39
CA MET A 226 -7.63 12.75 7.15
C MET A 226 -8.64 11.95 7.96
N LEU A 227 -9.22 10.94 7.33
CA LEU A 227 -9.97 9.89 8.00
C LEU A 227 -9.27 8.57 7.72
N ALA A 228 -8.97 7.80 8.77
CA ALA A 228 -8.51 6.43 8.62
C ALA A 228 -9.22 5.51 9.60
N LEU A 229 -9.63 4.35 9.12
CA LEU A 229 -10.25 3.29 9.89
C LEU A 229 -9.44 2.00 9.71
N GLY A 230 -9.31 1.23 10.79
CA GLY A 230 -8.62 -0.05 10.77
C GLY A 230 -9.40 -1.09 11.56
N TRP A 231 -9.47 -2.31 11.04
CA TRP A 231 -10.03 -3.47 11.72
C TRP A 231 -9.12 -4.66 11.47
N ASN A 232 -8.51 -5.17 12.55
CA ASN A 232 -7.68 -6.36 12.52
C ASN A 232 -8.31 -7.43 13.42
N ASP A 233 -8.40 -8.65 12.94
CA ASP A 233 -8.93 -9.82 13.65
C ASP A 233 -8.06 -11.05 13.29
N PRO A 234 -7.31 -11.64 14.24
CA PRO A 234 -6.44 -12.77 13.96
C PRO A 234 -7.21 -14.10 13.85
N GLU A 235 -8.50 -14.12 14.19
CA GLU A 235 -9.32 -15.34 14.22
C GLU A 235 -10.32 -15.43 13.06
N ALA A 236 -10.72 -14.29 12.48
CA ALA A 236 -11.77 -14.24 11.47
C ALA A 236 -11.56 -13.16 10.39
N GLU A 237 -12.27 -13.30 9.28
CA GLU A 237 -12.42 -12.22 8.28
C GLU A 237 -13.15 -11.00 8.85
N THR A 238 -12.87 -9.86 8.24
CA THR A 238 -13.42 -8.56 8.61
C THR A 238 -14.49 -8.10 7.62
N ASP A 239 -15.45 -7.30 8.09
CA ASP A 239 -16.56 -6.81 7.26
C ASP A 239 -16.24 -5.43 6.65
N THR A 240 -15.83 -5.44 5.39
CA THR A 240 -15.53 -4.23 4.61
C THR A 240 -16.75 -3.31 4.46
N ALA A 241 -17.95 -3.87 4.26
CA ALA A 241 -19.15 -3.08 4.03
C ALA A 241 -19.56 -2.34 5.31
N ALA A 242 -19.47 -3.00 6.46
CA ALA A 242 -19.68 -2.38 7.75
C ALA A 242 -18.68 -1.24 8.00
N LEU A 243 -17.39 -1.46 7.73
CA LEU A 243 -16.36 -0.43 7.94
C LEU A 243 -16.56 0.78 7.03
N LEU A 244 -16.92 0.57 5.75
CA LEU A 244 -17.27 1.64 4.82
C LEU A 244 -18.52 2.42 5.27
N ALA A 245 -19.54 1.73 5.79
CA ALA A 245 -20.73 2.40 6.31
C ALA A 245 -20.42 3.29 7.52
N ILE A 246 -19.50 2.88 8.39
CA ILE A 246 -19.01 3.73 9.50
C ILE A 246 -18.26 4.95 8.94
N ALA A 247 -17.35 4.74 7.99
CA ALA A 247 -16.59 5.83 7.37
C ALA A 247 -17.52 6.88 6.73
N GLN A 248 -18.52 6.46 5.97
CA GLN A 248 -19.51 7.35 5.36
C GLN A 248 -20.28 8.18 6.39
N ARG A 249 -20.64 7.57 7.53
CA ARG A 249 -21.34 8.29 8.61
C ARG A 249 -20.43 9.31 9.30
N ILE A 250 -19.14 9.02 9.48
CA ILE A 250 -18.18 9.98 10.04
C ILE A 250 -18.00 11.17 9.08
N LEU A 251 -17.87 10.90 7.78
CA LEU A 251 -17.66 11.95 6.76
C LEU A 251 -18.88 12.87 6.57
N ALA A 252 -20.07 12.41 6.96
CA ALA A 252 -21.31 13.16 6.92
C ALA A 252 -21.58 14.00 8.19
N LEU A 253 -20.70 13.95 9.20
CA LEU A 253 -20.80 14.83 10.37
C LEU A 253 -20.42 16.26 9.99
N ASP A 254 -21.11 17.23 10.58
CA ASP A 254 -20.79 18.67 10.42
C ASP A 254 -19.35 18.93 10.89
N ARG A 255 -18.63 19.78 10.13
CA ARG A 255 -17.21 20.10 10.31
C ARG A 255 -17.01 21.50 10.89
#